data_AF-A0A8B9M270-F1
#
_entry.id   AF-A0A8B9M270-F1
#
_cell.length_a   1.000
_cell.length_b   1.000
_cell.length_c   1.000
_cell.angle_alpha   90.00
_cell.angle_beta   90.00
_cell.angle_gamma   90.00
#
_symmetry.space_group_name_H-M   'P 1'
#
loop_
_entity.id
_entity.type
_entity.pdbx_description
1 polymer ?
#
loop_
_entity_poly.entity_id
_entity_poly.type
_entity_poly.pdbx_seq_one_letter_code
_entity_poly.pdbx_strand_id
1 'polypeptide(L)'
;MALVVKGCVFILGDQFYKEAIEHCRSYNSRLCAERSVRLPFLDSQTGVAQNNCYIWMEKRHRGPGLAPGQLYTYPARCWRKKRRLHPPEDSRLKLLEIKPANRTRLHSRAAQKELVKSVRYTDGNETGL
;
A
#
# COMPACT_ATOMS: atom_id res chain seq x y z
N MET A 1 60.02 24.84 -1.56
CA MET A 1 59.76 23.76 -2.54
C MET A 1 58.86 22.65 -1.99
N ALA A 2 59.04 22.16 -0.76
CA ALA A 2 58.21 21.07 -0.20
C ALA A 2 56.71 21.39 0.03
N LEU A 3 56.34 22.66 0.27
CA LEU A 3 54.94 23.07 0.48
C LEU A 3 54.10 23.11 -0.81
N VAL A 4 54.72 23.45 -1.95
CA VAL A 4 54.05 23.48 -3.27
C VAL A 4 53.71 22.06 -3.74
N VAL A 5 54.59 21.09 -3.46
CA VAL A 5 54.38 19.68 -3.81
C VAL A 5 53.27 19.05 -2.95
N LYS A 6 53.19 19.38 -1.66
CA LYS A 6 52.07 18.93 -0.78
C LYS A 6 50.72 19.52 -1.20
N GLY A 7 50.66 20.78 -1.63
CA GLY A 7 49.44 21.40 -2.16
C GLY A 7 49.00 20.79 -3.49
N CYS A 8 49.95 20.46 -4.38
CA CYS A 8 49.66 19.85 -5.68
C CYS A 8 49.04 18.44 -5.52
N VAL A 9 49.57 17.61 -4.61
CA VAL A 9 49.04 16.25 -4.36
C VAL A 9 47.64 16.29 -3.73
N PHE A 10 47.36 17.23 -2.82
CA PHE A 10 46.03 17.40 -2.23
C PHE A 10 44.99 17.85 -3.27
N ILE A 11 45.34 18.82 -4.12
CA ILE A 11 44.46 19.30 -5.20
C ILE A 11 44.19 18.19 -6.23
N LEU A 12 45.19 17.36 -6.58
CA LEU A 12 45.01 16.24 -7.50
C LEU A 12 44.10 15.14 -6.92
N GLY A 13 44.24 14.83 -5.62
CA GLY A 13 43.37 13.86 -4.93
C GLY A 13 41.92 14.33 -4.83
N ASP A 14 41.70 15.61 -4.54
CA ASP A 14 40.37 16.22 -4.52
C ASP A 14 39.70 16.22 -5.89
N GLN A 15 40.46 16.46 -6.97
CA GLN A 15 39.92 16.39 -8.33
C GLN A 15 39.57 14.94 -8.72
N PHE A 16 40.42 13.97 -8.40
CA PHE A 16 40.11 12.56 -8.63
C PHE A 16 38.88 12.09 -7.84
N TYR A 17 38.74 12.50 -6.58
CA TYR A 17 37.58 12.15 -5.78
C TYR A 17 36.28 12.78 -6.32
N LYS A 18 36.34 14.05 -6.76
CA LYS A 18 35.20 14.71 -7.41
C LYS A 18 34.78 13.98 -8.68
N GLU A 19 35.72 13.65 -9.55
CA GLU A 19 35.47 12.88 -10.77
C GLU A 19 34.86 11.51 -10.45
N ALA A 20 35.35 10.82 -9.42
CA ALA A 20 34.79 9.55 -8.98
C ALA A 20 33.33 9.67 -8.53
N ILE A 21 32.99 10.71 -7.76
CA ILE A 21 31.61 10.98 -7.34
C ILE A 21 30.72 11.32 -8.53
N GLU A 22 31.22 12.09 -9.49
CA GLU A 22 30.49 12.42 -10.72
C GLU A 22 30.24 11.19 -11.60
N HIS A 23 31.21 10.28 -11.69
CA HIS A 23 31.04 8.99 -12.35
C HIS A 23 30.00 8.12 -11.62
N CYS A 24 30.04 8.05 -10.28
CA CYS A 24 29.03 7.34 -9.49
C CYS A 24 27.63 7.91 -9.71
N ARG A 25 27.51 9.25 -9.74
CA ARG A 25 26.24 9.93 -10.02
C ARG A 25 25.71 9.60 -11.41
N SER A 26 26.58 9.70 -12.43
CA SER A 26 26.23 9.42 -13.82
C SER A 26 25.79 7.96 -14.01
N TYR A 27 26.49 7.03 -13.37
CA TYR A 27 26.12 5.61 -13.34
C TYR A 27 24.75 5.39 -12.67
N ASN A 28 24.51 6.00 -11.51
CA ASN A 28 23.23 5.87 -10.80
C ASN A 28 22.06 6.47 -11.61
N SER A 29 22.28 7.60 -12.28
CA SER A 29 21.30 8.21 -13.19
C SER A 29 20.95 7.27 -14.34
N ARG A 30 21.96 6.66 -14.99
CA ARG A 30 21.74 5.66 -16.04
C ARG A 30 20.98 4.44 -15.53
N LEU A 31 21.36 3.92 -14.36
CA LEU A 31 20.69 2.78 -13.73
C LEU A 31 19.21 3.07 -13.43
N CYS A 32 18.89 4.27 -12.92
CA CYS A 32 17.52 4.70 -12.68
C CYS A 32 16.72 4.79 -14.00
N ALA A 33 17.31 5.34 -15.06
CA ALA A 33 16.67 5.44 -16.37
C ALA A 33 16.36 4.04 -16.94
N GLU A 34 17.34 3.14 -16.96
CA GLU A 34 17.15 1.77 -17.41
C GLU A 34 16.09 1.02 -16.61
N ARG A 35 16.09 1.18 -15.27
CA ARG A 35 15.07 0.59 -14.39
C ARG A 35 13.68 1.09 -14.75
N SER A 36 13.53 2.38 -15.04
CA SER A 36 12.23 2.97 -15.39
C SER A 36 11.70 2.45 -16.73
N VAL A 37 12.58 2.23 -17.70
CA VAL A 37 12.23 1.71 -19.04
C VAL A 37 11.80 0.24 -19.00
N ARG A 38 12.35 -0.56 -18.07
CA ARG A 38 12.00 -1.98 -17.94
C ARG A 38 10.71 -2.24 -17.15
N LEU A 39 10.15 -1.23 -16.49
CA LEU A 39 8.88 -1.38 -15.76
C LEU A 39 7.68 -1.15 -16.70
N PRO A 40 6.57 -1.88 -16.53
CA PRO A 40 6.33 -2.93 -15.53
C PRO A 40 6.99 -4.27 -15.86
N PHE A 41 7.42 -5.00 -14.84
CA PHE A 41 7.97 -6.36 -14.99
C PHE A 41 6.84 -7.38 -15.09
N LEU A 42 6.82 -8.19 -16.14
CA LEU A 42 5.80 -9.22 -16.34
C LEU A 42 6.27 -10.55 -15.75
N ASP A 43 5.65 -10.97 -14.64
CA ASP A 43 5.93 -12.26 -14.01
C ASP A 43 5.19 -13.39 -14.73
N SER A 44 5.93 -14.38 -15.24
CA SER A 44 5.39 -15.48 -16.05
C SER A 44 4.59 -16.50 -15.23
N GLN A 45 4.87 -16.65 -13.93
CA GLN A 45 4.18 -17.63 -13.09
C GLN A 45 2.82 -17.10 -12.61
N THR A 46 2.75 -15.82 -12.22
CA THR A 46 1.52 -15.22 -11.67
C THR A 46 0.71 -14.43 -12.69
N GLY A 47 1.30 -14.09 -13.85
CA GLY A 47 0.69 -13.19 -14.83
C GLY A 47 0.57 -11.74 -14.37
N VAL A 48 1.20 -11.37 -13.24
CA VAL A 48 1.13 -10.02 -12.68
C VAL A 48 2.17 -9.12 -13.34
N ALA A 49 1.73 -7.97 -13.86
CA ALA A 49 2.61 -6.87 -14.25
C ALA A 49 3.06 -6.09 -13.00
N GLN A 50 4.18 -6.50 -12.44
CA GLN A 50 4.76 -5.98 -11.22
C GLN A 50 5.37 -4.58 -11.41
N ASN A 51 5.17 -3.74 -10.40
CA ASN A 51 5.76 -2.41 -10.26
C ASN A 51 6.37 -2.28 -8.86
N ASN A 52 6.85 -1.08 -8.51
CA ASN A 52 7.27 -0.79 -7.14
C ASN A 52 6.14 -1.10 -6.15
N CYS A 53 6.45 -1.90 -5.12
CA CYS A 53 5.54 -2.29 -4.07
C CYS A 53 5.97 -1.72 -2.72
N TYR A 54 5.04 -1.66 -1.77
CA TYR A 54 5.26 -1.12 -0.41
C TYR A 54 4.98 -2.19 0.66
N ILE A 55 5.13 -3.47 0.30
CA ILE A 55 4.86 -4.59 1.21
C ILE A 55 6.02 -4.79 2.21
N TRP A 56 7.22 -4.35 1.84
CA TRP A 56 8.42 -4.48 2.65
C TRP A 56 8.51 -3.31 3.63
N MET A 57 8.18 -3.59 4.89
CA MET A 57 8.23 -2.62 5.99
C MET A 57 9.34 -2.96 6.97
N GLU A 58 10.09 -1.95 7.41
CA GLU A 58 11.14 -2.10 8.41
C GLU A 58 10.57 -2.21 9.83
N LYS A 59 11.38 -2.75 10.77
CA LYS A 59 10.99 -2.86 12.19
C LYS A 59 10.67 -1.51 12.83
N ARG A 60 11.34 -0.43 12.41
CA ARG A 60 11.07 0.94 12.88
C ARG A 60 9.69 1.47 12.46
N HIS A 61 9.08 0.91 11.42
CA HIS A 61 7.72 1.26 11.00
C HIS A 61 6.64 0.51 11.78
N ARG A 62 7.02 -0.46 12.62
CA ARG A 62 6.07 -1.23 13.44
C ARG A 62 5.58 -0.36 14.60
N GLY A 63 4.32 0.06 14.53
CA GLY A 63 3.61 0.73 15.61
C GLY A 63 2.78 -0.24 16.47
N PRO A 64 2.22 0.25 17.59
CA PRO A 64 1.26 -0.52 18.38
C PRO A 64 -0.01 -0.81 17.60
N GLY A 65 -0.75 -1.86 17.98
CA GLY A 65 -2.09 -2.13 17.43
C GLY A 65 -3.07 -0.99 17.70
N LEU A 66 -3.94 -0.68 16.73
CA LEU A 66 -4.97 0.35 16.85
C LEU A 66 -6.35 -0.21 17.19
N ALA A 67 -6.64 -1.44 16.76
CA ALA A 67 -7.91 -2.13 17.03
C ALA A 67 -7.75 -3.21 18.12
N PRO A 68 -8.83 -3.57 18.85
CA PRO A 68 -8.80 -4.69 19.78
C PRO A 68 -8.31 -5.99 19.11
N GLY A 69 -7.37 -6.68 19.74
CA GLY A 69 -6.76 -7.91 19.20
C GLY A 69 -5.66 -7.69 18.16
N GLN A 70 -5.36 -6.45 17.77
CA GLN A 70 -4.26 -6.14 16.86
C GLN A 70 -2.93 -6.02 17.64
N LEU A 71 -1.92 -6.81 17.26
CA LEU A 71 -0.59 -6.73 17.89
C LEU A 71 0.23 -5.54 17.38
N TYR A 72 0.19 -5.32 16.06
CA TYR A 72 1.00 -4.30 15.39
C TYR A 72 0.24 -3.58 14.29
N THR A 73 0.63 -2.34 14.05
CA THR A 73 0.15 -1.53 12.92
C THR A 73 1.35 -1.04 12.10
N TYR A 74 1.18 -0.92 10.79
CA TYR A 74 2.16 -0.30 9.89
C TYR A 74 1.56 0.93 9.21
N PRO A 75 2.37 1.90 8.76
CA PRO A 75 1.90 3.08 8.06
C PRO A 75 1.07 2.71 6.83
N ALA A 76 -0.18 3.18 6.78
CA ALA A 76 -1.05 2.99 5.63
C ALA A 76 -0.79 4.07 4.59
N ARG A 77 -0.79 3.70 3.31
CA ARG A 77 -0.67 4.64 2.20
C ARG A 77 -2.04 5.19 1.82
N CYS A 78 -2.19 6.50 1.83
CA CYS A 78 -3.40 7.14 1.31
C CYS A 78 -3.52 6.89 -0.20
N TRP A 79 -4.71 6.49 -0.64
CA TRP A 79 -5.03 6.27 -2.04
C TRP A 79 -6.39 6.87 -2.35
N ARG A 80 -6.58 7.30 -3.61
CA ARG A 80 -7.85 7.86 -4.08
C ARG A 80 -8.19 7.28 -5.43
N LYS A 81 -9.36 6.65 -5.53
CA LYS A 81 -9.90 6.18 -6.82
C LYS A 81 -10.31 7.39 -7.66
N LYS A 82 -9.80 7.50 -8.89
CA LYS A 82 -10.24 8.53 -9.85
C LYS A 82 -11.70 8.29 -10.23
N ARG A 83 -12.54 9.32 -10.12
CA ARG A 83 -13.94 9.27 -10.58
C ARG A 83 -13.95 9.26 -12.12
N ARG A 84 -14.67 8.32 -12.72
CA ARG A 84 -14.90 8.31 -14.18
C ARG A 84 -16.05 9.29 -14.48
N LEU A 85 -15.91 10.10 -15.52
CA LEU A 85 -16.93 11.08 -15.93
C LEU A 85 -18.09 10.41 -16.68
N HIS A 86 -17.82 9.31 -17.38
CA HIS A 86 -18.82 8.53 -18.10
C HIS A 86 -18.85 7.09 -17.59
N PRO A 87 -20.04 6.46 -17.49
CA PRO A 87 -20.15 5.01 -17.36
C PRO A 87 -19.44 4.33 -18.54
N PRO A 88 -18.86 3.13 -18.36
CA PRO A 88 -18.37 2.35 -19.48
C PRO A 88 -19.53 2.00 -20.42
N GLU A 89 -19.49 2.49 -21.67
CA GLU A 89 -20.41 2.14 -22.76
C GLU A 89 -20.18 0.71 -23.30
N ASP A 90 -19.58 -0.16 -22.49
CA ASP A 90 -19.25 -1.51 -22.92
C ASP A 90 -20.50 -2.38 -22.75
N SER A 91 -21.21 -2.61 -23.84
CA SER A 91 -22.45 -3.41 -23.86
C SER A 91 -22.25 -4.83 -23.31
N ARG A 92 -21.00 -5.33 -23.27
CA ARG A 92 -20.62 -6.62 -22.69
C ARG A 92 -20.57 -6.62 -21.16
N LEU A 93 -20.52 -5.45 -20.52
CA LEU A 93 -20.59 -5.29 -19.06
C LEU A 93 -22.03 -5.14 -18.54
N LYS A 94 -23.03 -5.03 -19.45
CA LYS A 94 -24.46 -5.00 -19.08
C LYS A 94 -24.99 -6.37 -18.62
N LEU A 95 -24.33 -7.47 -18.96
CA LEU A 95 -24.85 -8.82 -18.74
C LEU A 95 -24.12 -9.54 -17.59
N LEU A 96 -24.29 -9.05 -16.36
CA LEU A 96 -24.37 -9.87 -15.14
C LEU A 96 -25.24 -9.11 -14.13
N GLU A 97 -26.46 -8.75 -14.53
CA GLU A 97 -27.53 -8.60 -13.55
C GLU A 97 -27.73 -9.97 -12.91
N ILE A 98 -27.08 -10.20 -11.76
CA ILE A 98 -27.44 -11.30 -10.88
C ILE A 98 -28.89 -11.06 -10.52
N LYS A 99 -29.80 -11.76 -11.18
CA LYS A 99 -31.23 -11.78 -10.87
C LYS A 99 -31.35 -12.10 -9.37
N PRO A 100 -31.81 -11.19 -8.50
CA PRO A 100 -32.09 -11.58 -7.13
C PRO A 100 -33.29 -12.51 -7.18
N ALA A 101 -33.05 -13.81 -7.07
CA ALA A 101 -34.07 -14.77 -6.74
C ALA A 101 -34.65 -14.36 -5.37
N ASN A 102 -35.87 -13.84 -5.40
CA ASN A 102 -36.79 -13.63 -4.28
C ASN A 102 -36.22 -13.96 -2.89
N ARG A 103 -35.69 -12.94 -2.21
CA ARG A 103 -35.72 -12.89 -0.75
C ARG A 103 -36.35 -11.58 -0.32
N THR A 104 -37.67 -11.60 -0.28
CA THR A 104 -38.46 -10.75 0.61
C THR A 104 -37.88 -10.90 2.02
N ARG A 105 -37.26 -9.83 2.53
CA ARG A 105 -37.38 -9.36 3.93
C ARG A 105 -36.55 -8.09 4.08
N LEU A 106 -37.27 -6.97 4.16
CA LEU A 106 -36.72 -5.72 4.67
C LEU A 106 -36.15 -5.98 6.07
N HIS A 107 -34.84 -5.87 6.23
CA HIS A 107 -34.23 -5.60 7.52
C HIS A 107 -33.77 -4.14 7.52
N SER A 108 -34.71 -3.25 7.84
CA SER A 108 -34.37 -1.91 8.31
C SER A 108 -33.56 -2.05 9.60
N ARG A 109 -32.50 -1.23 9.75
CA ARG A 109 -31.64 -1.17 10.96
C ARG A 109 -32.40 -0.91 12.27
N ALA A 110 -33.68 -0.60 12.20
CA ALA A 110 -34.57 -0.45 13.36
C ALA A 110 -34.93 -1.82 14.00
N ALA A 111 -35.10 -2.88 13.20
CA ALA A 111 -35.52 -4.20 13.72
C ALA A 111 -34.43 -4.91 14.54
N GLN A 112 -33.15 -4.62 14.26
CA GLN A 112 -32.03 -5.26 14.96
C GLN A 112 -31.81 -4.69 16.37
N LYS A 113 -32.33 -3.48 16.67
CA LYS A 113 -32.29 -2.92 18.03
C LYS A 113 -33.35 -3.52 18.94
N GLU A 114 -34.49 -3.96 18.41
CA GLU A 114 -35.55 -4.60 19.20
C GLU A 114 -35.20 -6.04 19.58
N LEU A 115 -34.54 -6.80 18.68
CA LEU A 115 -34.09 -8.16 19.00
C LEU A 115 -32.98 -8.19 20.08
N VAL A 116 -32.09 -7.19 20.12
CA VAL A 116 -31.03 -7.10 21.15
C VAL A 116 -31.60 -6.62 22.50
N LYS A 117 -32.73 -5.89 22.50
CA LYS A 117 -33.43 -5.53 23.74
C LYS A 117 -34.22 -6.70 24.31
N SER A 118 -34.84 -7.54 23.48
CA SER A 118 -35.57 -8.71 23.97
C SER A 118 -34.64 -9.80 24.52
N VAL A 119 -33.44 -9.97 23.97
CA VAL A 119 -32.46 -10.95 24.47
C VAL A 119 -31.86 -10.55 25.84
N ARG A 120 -31.87 -9.26 26.20
CA ARG A 120 -31.41 -8.81 27.53
C ARG A 120 -32.49 -8.81 28.62
N TYR A 121 -33.73 -9.14 28.30
CA TYR A 121 -34.85 -9.13 29.25
C TYR A 121 -35.33 -10.53 29.67
N THR A 122 -34.67 -11.59 29.21
CA THR A 122 -35.06 -12.99 29.49
C THR A 122 -33.91 -13.85 30.02
N ASP A 123 -32.97 -13.26 30.77
CA ASP A 123 -31.90 -14.00 31.47
C ASP A 123 -31.77 -13.53 32.92
N GLY A 124 -32.89 -13.58 33.64
CA GLY A 124 -32.88 -13.43 35.09
C GLY A 124 -34.23 -13.09 35.65
N ASN A 125 -35.06 -14.10 35.90
CA ASN A 125 -35.65 -14.33 37.22
C ASN A 125 -36.58 -15.56 37.20
N GLU A 126 -36.04 -16.77 37.27
CA GLU A 126 -36.81 -17.94 37.73
C GLU A 126 -35.95 -18.86 38.61
N THR A 127 -36.38 -18.95 39.87
CA THR A 127 -36.28 -20.07 40.83
C THR A 127 -34.98 -20.32 41.60
N GLY A 128 -35.11 -20.32 42.93
CA GLY A 128 -34.22 -21.08 43.82
C GLY A 128 -34.17 -20.55 45.26
N LEU A 129 -35.14 -20.97 46.08
CA LEU A 129 -35.14 -21.15 47.56
C LEU A 129 -34.41 -20.12 48.44
#